data_AF-X1B028-F1
#
_entry.id   AF-X1B028-F1
#
_cell.length_a   1.000
_cell.length_b   1.000
_cell.length_c   1.000
_cell.angle_alpha   90.00
_cell.angle_beta   90.00
_cell.angle_gamma   90.00
#
_symmetry.space_group_name_H-M   'P 1'
#
loop_
_entity.id
_entity.type
_entity.pdbx_description
1 polymer ?
#
loop_
_entity_poly.entity_id
_entity_poly.type
_entity_poly.pdbx_seq_one_letter_code
_entity_poly.pdbx_strand_id
1 'polypeptide(L)'
;ENKESRRLYIFYFDQVEGPKLFFSKHEFNPFNSVLLDILLSYGGGEKPFPIAFEDFQTLNYKFYIPSKFARSGFEEFMITFLVNEPSTENFKLLK
;
A
#
# COMPACT_ATOMS: atom_id res chain seq x y z
N GLU A 1 -2.14 9.75 -24.80
CA GLU A 1 -1.78 8.36 -24.48
C GLU A 1 -1.82 8.19 -22.97
N ASN A 2 -2.80 7.45 -22.44
CA ASN A 2 -2.85 7.16 -21.01
C ASN A 2 -1.83 6.06 -20.74
N LYS A 3 -0.62 6.43 -20.30
CA LYS A 3 0.39 5.45 -19.89
C LYS A 3 -0.10 4.79 -18.61
N GLU A 4 -0.44 3.51 -18.71
CA GLU A 4 -0.68 2.66 -17.54
C GLU A 4 0.48 2.84 -16.57
N SER A 5 0.16 3.32 -15.37
CA SER A 5 1.14 3.67 -14.36
C SER A 5 0.83 2.89 -13.10
N ARG A 6 1.69 1.92 -12.80
CA ARG A 6 1.66 1.16 -11.55
C ARG A 6 2.75 1.66 -10.63
N ARG A 7 2.39 2.06 -9.41
CA ARG A 7 3.33 2.65 -8.45
C ARG A 7 3.15 2.03 -7.09
N LEU A 8 4.26 1.84 -6.40
CA LEU A 8 4.30 1.42 -5.01
C LEU A 8 4.72 2.61 -4.16
N TYR A 9 3.96 2.86 -3.10
CA TYR A 9 4.31 3.81 -2.05
C TYR A 9 4.28 3.11 -0.70
N ILE A 10 5.22 3.44 0.16
CA ILE A 10 5.23 3.03 1.55
C ILE A 10 5.26 4.30 2.38
N PHE A 11 4.26 4.45 3.24
CA PHE A 11 4.13 5.56 4.16
C PHE A 11 4.44 5.09 5.57
N TYR A 12 5.17 5.90 6.32
CA TYR A 12 5.35 5.80 7.75
C TYR A 12 4.46 6.84 8.44
N PHE A 13 3.70 6.45 9.46
CA PHE A 13 2.79 7.34 10.18
C PHE A 13 3.48 7.82 11.45
N ASP A 14 4.15 8.96 11.33
CA ASP A 14 4.74 9.66 12.45
C ASP A 14 3.63 10.10 13.41
N GLN A 15 3.77 9.80 14.69
CA GLN A 15 2.73 10.07 15.70
C GLN A 15 2.56 11.57 16.00
N VAL A 16 3.47 12.42 15.54
CA VAL A 16 3.44 13.87 15.73
C VAL A 16 3.17 14.58 14.40
N GLU A 17 3.87 14.19 13.34
CA GLU A 17 3.83 14.88 12.05
C GLU A 17 2.87 14.23 11.03
N GLY A 18 2.37 13.04 11.31
CA GLY A 18 1.45 12.31 10.43
C GLY A 18 2.17 11.50 9.33
N PRO A 19 1.48 11.17 8.24
CA PRO A 19 2.00 10.27 7.21
C PRO A 19 3.15 10.91 6.42
N LYS A 20 4.29 10.21 6.40
CA LYS A 20 5.49 10.57 5.63
C LYS A 20 5.76 9.52 4.59
N LEU A 21 6.13 9.95 3.37
CA LEU A 21 6.59 9.02 2.34
C LEU A 21 7.94 8.44 2.77
N PHE A 22 7.95 7.14 3.06
CA PHE A 22 9.15 6.40 3.44
C PHE A 22 9.88 5.84 2.22
N PHE A 23 9.12 5.30 1.26
CA PHE A 23 9.66 4.71 0.03
C PHE A 23 8.68 4.84 -1.12
N SER A 24 9.19 5.02 -2.35
CA SER A 24 8.38 4.95 -3.57
C SER A 24 9.13 4.24 -4.69
N LYS A 25 8.36 3.58 -5.57
CA LYS A 25 8.87 2.98 -6.80
C LYS A 25 7.88 3.15 -7.94
N HIS A 26 8.38 3.68 -9.05
CA HIS A 26 7.66 3.76 -10.32
C HIS A 26 7.78 2.44 -11.10
N GLU A 27 6.78 2.13 -11.92
CA GLU A 27 6.71 0.91 -12.75
C GLU A 27 6.80 -0.38 -11.91
N PHE A 28 6.12 -0.39 -10.76
CA PHE A 28 6.04 -1.58 -9.91
C PHE A 28 5.00 -2.56 -10.46
N ASN A 29 5.35 -3.83 -10.66
CA ASN A 29 4.41 -4.87 -11.09
C ASN A 29 3.91 -5.70 -9.89
N PRO A 30 2.68 -5.48 -9.37
CA PRO A 30 2.16 -6.18 -8.21
C PRO A 30 1.88 -7.66 -8.46
N PHE A 31 1.48 -8.02 -9.68
CA PHE A 31 1.06 -9.38 -10.04
C PHE A 31 2.19 -10.42 -10.09
N ASN A 32 3.44 -10.01 -9.87
CA ASN A 32 4.59 -10.91 -9.84
C ASN A 32 5.39 -10.80 -8.55
N SER A 33 4.83 -10.18 -7.51
CA SER A 33 5.59 -9.88 -6.32
C SER A 33 5.23 -10.84 -5.20
N VAL A 34 6.16 -11.76 -4.92
CA VAL A 34 6.29 -12.45 -3.62
C VAL A 34 6.11 -11.45 -2.47
N LEU A 35 6.45 -10.18 -2.68
CA LEU A 35 6.16 -9.08 -1.77
C LEU A 35 4.67 -8.96 -1.42
N LEU A 36 3.74 -9.01 -2.37
CA LEU A 36 2.29 -8.95 -2.07
C LEU A 36 1.82 -10.16 -1.27
N ASP A 37 2.25 -11.37 -1.62
CA ASP A 37 1.92 -12.58 -0.86
C ASP A 37 2.52 -12.54 0.55
N ILE A 38 3.75 -12.04 0.68
CA ILE A 38 4.37 -11.74 1.96
C ILE A 38 3.51 -10.73 2.73
N LEU A 39 3.15 -9.60 2.12
CA LEU A 39 2.37 -8.56 2.79
C LEU A 39 0.97 -9.05 3.21
N LEU A 40 0.31 -9.86 2.38
CA LEU A 40 -0.96 -10.50 2.69
C LEU A 40 -0.81 -11.57 3.80
N SER A 41 0.32 -12.29 3.84
CA SER A 41 0.60 -13.33 4.84
C SER A 41 1.10 -12.78 6.18
N TYR A 42 1.67 -11.57 6.22
CA TYR A 42 2.01 -10.83 7.45
C TYR A 42 0.78 -10.27 8.19
N GLY A 43 -0.39 -10.91 8.02
CA GLY A 43 -1.73 -10.57 8.53
C GLY A 43 -1.87 -10.48 10.06
N GLY A 44 -1.11 -9.60 10.68
CA GLY A 44 -1.39 -8.95 11.96
C GLY A 44 -1.83 -7.49 11.80
N GLY A 45 -1.90 -6.98 10.56
CA GLY A 45 -2.42 -5.66 10.19
C GLY A 45 -3.82 -5.73 9.55
N GLU A 46 -4.46 -4.58 9.35
CA GLU A 46 -5.83 -4.45 8.83
C GLU A 46 -6.00 -5.14 7.47
N LYS A 47 -7.22 -5.60 7.15
CA LYS A 47 -7.51 -6.18 5.83
C LYS A 47 -7.19 -5.16 4.72
N PRO A 48 -6.62 -5.58 3.58
CA PRO A 48 -6.37 -4.67 2.48
C PRO A 48 -7.68 -3.99 2.04
N PHE A 49 -7.63 -2.70 1.78
CA PHE A 49 -8.81 -1.91 1.43
C PHE A 49 -8.57 -1.08 0.16
N PRO A 50 -9.46 -1.21 -0.85
CA PRO A 50 -9.36 -0.41 -2.05
C PRO A 50 -9.95 1.00 -1.83
N ILE A 51 -9.34 2.02 -2.44
CA ILE A 51 -9.94 3.35 -2.58
C ILE A 51 -9.90 3.74 -4.06
N ALA A 52 -11.05 4.08 -4.61
CA ALA A 52 -11.20 4.53 -6.00
C ALA A 52 -11.35 6.06 -6.07
N PHE A 53 -10.60 6.66 -6.98
CA PHE A 53 -10.70 8.07 -7.38
C PHE A 53 -11.12 8.14 -8.85
N GLU A 54 -11.43 9.34 -9.34
CA GLU A 54 -11.84 9.56 -10.74
C GLU A 54 -10.79 9.05 -11.74
N ASP A 55 -9.51 9.31 -11.47
CA ASP A 55 -8.41 9.04 -12.40
C ASP A 55 -7.57 7.81 -12.05
N PHE A 56 -7.72 7.23 -10.85
CA PHE A 56 -6.89 6.12 -10.42
C PHE A 56 -7.53 5.36 -9.26
N GLN A 57 -7.01 4.16 -9.01
CA GLN A 57 -7.43 3.33 -7.89
C GLN A 57 -6.21 2.96 -7.06
N THR A 58 -6.43 2.73 -5.77
CA THR A 58 -5.40 2.30 -4.83
C THR A 58 -5.82 1.05 -4.09
N LEU A 59 -4.88 0.15 -3.83
CA LEU A 59 -5.01 -0.91 -2.83
C LEU A 59 -4.07 -0.60 -1.69
N ASN A 60 -4.63 -0.44 -0.50
CA ASN A 60 -3.91 -0.02 0.68
C ASN A 60 -3.81 -1.17 1.68
N TYR A 61 -2.66 -1.31 2.30
CA TYR A 61 -2.41 -2.27 3.36
C TYR A 61 -1.76 -1.57 4.54
N LYS A 62 -2.47 -1.52 5.66
CA LYS A 62 -2.00 -0.88 6.89
C LYS A 62 -1.52 -1.94 7.87
N PHE A 63 -0.32 -1.75 8.41
CA PHE A 63 0.30 -2.70 9.32
C PHE A 63 1.12 -1.99 10.39
N TYR A 64 1.42 -2.75 11.43
CA TYR A 64 2.09 -2.24 12.63
C TYR A 64 3.35 -3.06 12.90
N ILE A 65 4.44 -2.36 13.24
CA ILE A 65 5.70 -2.97 13.65
C ILE A 65 5.91 -2.68 15.13
N PRO A 66 6.04 -3.69 16.01
CA PRO A 66 6.40 -3.45 17.40
C PRO A 66 7.71 -2.66 17.52
N SER A 67 7.68 -1.58 18.29
CA SER A 67 8.82 -0.68 18.48
C SER A 67 8.85 -0.17 19.89
N LYS A 68 10.00 -0.30 20.55
CA LYS A 68 10.24 0.26 21.88
C LYS A 68 10.37 1.78 21.86
N PHE A 69 10.53 2.38 20.68
CA PHE A 69 10.69 3.81 20.49
C PHE A 69 9.36 4.52 20.17
N ALA A 70 8.35 3.76 19.71
CA ALA A 70 7.00 4.27 19.51
C ALA A 70 6.28 4.51 20.84
N ARG A 71 5.54 5.62 20.98
CA ARG A 71 4.81 5.92 22.23
C ARG A 71 3.69 4.93 22.52
N SER A 72 3.08 4.38 21.48
CA SER A 72 2.05 3.34 21.55
C SER A 72 2.61 1.91 21.63
N GLY A 73 3.94 1.75 21.58
CA GLY A 73 4.61 0.44 21.49
C GLY A 73 4.66 -0.16 20.08
N PHE A 74 4.12 0.54 19.07
CA PHE A 74 4.16 0.12 17.67
C PHE A 74 4.31 1.31 16.72
N GLU A 75 5.11 1.13 15.68
CA GLU A 75 5.15 2.01 14.51
C GLU A 75 4.03 1.62 13.54
N GLU A 76 3.39 2.60 12.91
CA GLU A 76 2.36 2.37 11.92
C GLU A 76 2.90 2.68 10.51
N PHE A 77 2.60 1.79 9.57
CA PHE A 77 2.97 1.91 8.17
C PHE A 77 1.77 1.59 7.27
N MET A 78 1.79 2.15 6.06
CA MET A 78 0.84 1.80 5.01
C MET A 78 1.58 1.59 3.69
N ILE A 79 1.27 0.48 3.04
CA ILE A 79 1.67 0.21 1.66
C ILE A 79 0.49 0.55 0.76
N THR A 80 0.75 1.37 -0.25
CA THR A 80 -0.25 1.80 -1.23
C THR A 80 0.22 1.43 -2.62
N PHE A 81 -0.53 0.55 -3.26
CA PHE A 81 -0.40 0.24 -4.68
C PHE A 81 -1.34 1.15 -5.46
N LEU A 82 -0.79 2.07 -6.24
CA LEU A 82 -1.56 2.90 -7.16
C LEU A 82 -1.58 2.24 -8.52
N VAL A 83 -2.79 2.04 -9.04
CA VAL A 83 -3.05 1.53 -10.39
C VAL A 83 -3.85 2.61 -11.11
N ASN A 84 -3.20 3.29 -12.06
CA ASN A 84 -3.88 4.14 -13.02
C ASN A 84 -4.17 3.29 -14.26
N GLU A 85 -5.21 2.48 -14.16
CA GLU A 85 -5.79 1.74 -15.27
C GLU A 85 -7.30 2.00 -15.29
N PRO A 86 -7.92 2.23 -16.45
CA PRO A 86 -9.34 2.58 -16.57
C PRO A 86 -10.32 1.43 -16.23
N SER A 87 -9.83 0.29 -15.74
CA SER A 87 -10.60 -0.93 -15.52
C SER A 87 -10.79 -1.24 -14.03
N THR A 88 -12.06 -1.37 -13.62
CA THR A 88 -12.49 -1.83 -12.29
C THR A 88 -12.26 -3.34 -12.05
N GLU A 89 -11.81 -4.09 -13.05
CA GLU A 89 -11.61 -5.54 -12.95
C GLU A 89 -10.27 -5.92 -12.30
N ASN A 90 -9.31 -5.00 -12.23
CA ASN A 90 -7.94 -5.27 -11.80
C ASN A 90 -7.80 -5.73 -10.35
N PHE A 91 -8.72 -5.32 -9.46
CA PHE A 91 -8.72 -5.77 -8.07
C PHE A 91 -9.47 -7.08 -7.84
N LYS A 92 -10.27 -7.55 -8.81
CA LYS A 92 -10.90 -8.88 -8.72
C LYS A 92 -9.87 -10.01 -8.77
N LEU A 93 -8.71 -9.75 -9.39
CA LEU A 93 -7.59 -10.68 -9.52
C LEU A 93 -6.65 -10.68 -8.30
N LEU A 94 -6.77 -9.71 -7.39
CA LEU A 94 -5.93 -9.58 -6.19
C LEU A 94 -6.59 -10.22 -4.95
N LYS A 95 -7.49 -11.18 -5.17
CA LYS A 95 -8.19 -11.94 -4.12
C LYS A 95 -7.35 -13.07 -3.55
#